data_AF-A0A1G1HF65-F1
#
_entry.id   AF-A0A1G1HF65-F1
#
_cell.length_a   1.000
_cell.length_b   1.000
_cell.length_c   1.000
_cell.angle_alpha   90.00
_cell.angle_beta   90.00
_cell.angle_gamma   90.00
#
_symmetry.space_group_name_H-M   'P 1'
#
loop_
_entity.id
_entity.type
_entity.pdbx_description
1 polymer ?
#
loop_
_entity_poly.entity_id
_entity_poly.type
_entity_poly.pdbx_seq_one_letter_code
_entity_poly.pdbx_strand_id
1 'polypeptide(L)'
;MRLVRGAGASGLSAIPPLRENIIRPLIEVTREEVLEYLNRNRLEFVTDSSNSKPVYTRNRVRMDIMPVLRAFNPRITETLASEAAILRDENEAIEAYLATVSPGVVLREKDGVRLKRDEFNALLPALKRRILRTAVSEVDAGLIELSYDQVEDAIRFLTSAQTGRAMNLPSGLIVEREYDAFFLRPAAGRPEFRSELSIPGVTVIPEVSLEAEAWLFDGRAETGDENYLWQAEFDYDKISLPLEIRTRRPGDRFCPSGMGGKSKKLQDYFVDQKVPRRQRDIVPVLASKEDVIWVVGMRTDERFLPGAGTKRTVMIGIRRRSREIR
;
A
#
# COMPACT_ATOMS: atom_id res chain seq x y z
N MET A 1 -27.33 13.99 14.52
CA MET A 1 -27.15 13.86 13.05
C MET A 1 -26.13 12.80 12.67
N ARG A 2 -24.87 12.91 13.10
CA ARG A 2 -23.84 11.89 12.78
C ARG A 2 -24.16 10.50 13.33
N LEU A 3 -24.77 10.44 14.52
CA LEU A 3 -25.32 9.20 15.09
C LEU A 3 -26.29 8.49 14.14
N VAL A 4 -27.19 9.22 13.48
CA VAL A 4 -28.19 8.68 12.55
C VAL A 4 -27.55 8.16 11.25
N ARG A 5 -26.42 8.74 10.82
CA ARG A 5 -25.70 8.31 9.62
C ARG A 5 -24.79 7.09 9.84
N GLY A 6 -24.58 6.70 11.10
CA GLY A 6 -23.52 5.78 11.49
C GLY A 6 -22.18 6.52 11.47
N ALA A 7 -21.62 6.78 12.65
CA ALA A 7 -20.34 7.44 12.79
C ALA A 7 -19.54 6.81 13.93
N GLY A 8 -18.22 6.67 13.75
CA GLY A 8 -17.31 6.24 14.81
C GLY A 8 -17.07 7.34 15.84
N ALA A 9 -16.21 7.06 16.83
CA ALA A 9 -15.88 7.97 17.92
C ALA A 9 -15.54 9.40 17.43
N SER A 10 -14.66 9.53 16.43
CA SER A 10 -14.29 10.83 15.84
C SER A 10 -15.47 11.62 15.25
N GLY A 11 -16.47 10.91 14.72
CA GLY A 11 -17.70 11.50 14.23
C GLY A 11 -18.61 11.93 15.37
N LEU A 12 -18.71 11.10 16.41
CA LEU A 12 -19.57 11.33 17.57
C LEU A 12 -19.03 12.41 18.52
N SER A 13 -17.73 12.73 18.50
CA SER A 13 -17.10 13.87 19.21
C SER A 13 -17.61 15.27 18.78
N ALA A 14 -18.60 15.30 17.89
CA ALA A 14 -19.29 16.48 17.37
C ALA A 14 -18.35 17.52 16.75
N ILE A 15 -18.72 18.80 16.83
CA ILE A 15 -17.94 19.92 16.29
C ILE A 15 -17.02 20.42 17.41
N PRO A 16 -15.70 20.45 17.21
CA PRO A 16 -14.78 20.96 18.23
C PRO A 16 -14.74 22.51 18.25
N PRO A 17 -14.41 23.12 19.40
CA PRO A 17 -14.21 24.57 19.52
C PRO A 17 -13.13 25.11 18.58
N LEU A 18 -12.06 24.35 18.39
CA LEU A 18 -10.97 24.65 17.46
C LEU A 18 -10.82 23.49 16.48
N ARG A 19 -10.70 23.79 15.19
CA ARG A 19 -10.22 22.84 14.17
C ARG A 19 -9.35 23.60 13.19
N GLU A 20 -8.09 23.21 13.10
CA GLU A 20 -7.10 23.91 12.27
C GLU A 20 -7.13 25.42 12.57
N ASN A 21 -7.51 26.25 11.59
CA ASN A 21 -7.57 27.70 11.72
C ASN A 21 -8.99 28.24 12.01
N ILE A 22 -9.96 27.36 12.32
CA ILE A 22 -11.35 27.76 12.59
C ILE A 22 -11.65 27.66 14.08
N ILE A 23 -11.80 28.82 14.72
CA ILE A 23 -12.23 28.98 16.12
C ILE A 23 -13.75 29.18 16.18
N ARG A 24 -14.42 28.53 17.12
CA ARG A 24 -15.87 28.63 17.37
C ARG A 24 -16.12 29.09 18.81
N PRO A 25 -16.02 30.40 19.09
CA PRO A 25 -16.09 30.92 20.46
C PRO A 25 -17.43 30.67 21.17
N LEU A 26 -18.51 30.59 20.40
CA LEU A 26 -19.88 30.43 20.92
C LEU A 26 -20.37 28.98 20.91
N ILE A 27 -19.47 27.98 20.79
CA ILE A 27 -19.90 26.58 20.63
C ILE A 27 -20.52 25.98 21.89
N GLU A 28 -20.18 26.52 23.05
CA GLU A 28 -20.73 26.14 24.36
C GLU A 28 -21.91 27.03 24.76
N VAL A 29 -22.19 28.10 24.01
CA VAL A 29 -23.25 29.06 24.31
C VAL A 29 -24.54 28.61 23.62
N THR A 30 -25.61 28.56 24.40
CA THR A 30 -26.95 28.21 23.92
C THR A 30 -27.55 29.32 23.06
N ARG A 31 -28.57 28.98 22.26
CA ARG A 31 -29.27 29.98 21.45
C ARG A 31 -29.98 31.00 22.34
N GLU A 32 -30.54 30.52 23.45
CA GLU A 32 -31.28 31.29 24.44
C GLU A 32 -30.37 32.37 25.06
N GLU A 33 -29.15 32.01 25.47
CA GLU A 33 -28.15 32.96 25.99
C GLU A 33 -27.73 34.01 24.95
N VAL A 34 -27.56 33.61 23.68
CA VAL A 34 -27.27 34.57 22.60
C VAL A 34 -28.43 35.56 22.42
N LEU A 35 -29.67 35.08 22.42
CA LEU A 35 -30.85 35.94 22.26
C LEU A 35 -31.03 36.88 23.46
N GLU A 36 -30.79 36.40 24.68
CA GLU A 36 -30.81 37.23 25.88
C GLU A 36 -29.74 38.31 25.83
N TYR A 37 -28.52 37.96 25.41
CA TYR A 37 -27.43 38.92 25.23
C TYR A 37 -27.79 39.98 24.19
N LEU A 38 -28.34 39.59 23.03
CA LEU A 38 -28.76 40.53 21.99
C LEU A 38 -29.85 41.48 22.51
N ASN A 39 -30.83 40.97 23.24
CA ASN A 39 -31.90 41.77 23.83
C ASN A 39 -31.37 42.76 24.89
N ARG A 40 -30.53 42.29 25.81
CA ARG A 40 -29.93 43.11 26.87
C ARG A 40 -29.11 44.27 26.30
N ASN A 41 -28.42 44.04 25.19
CA ASN A 41 -27.60 45.04 24.52
C ASN A 41 -28.32 45.80 23.39
N ARG A 42 -29.63 45.53 23.17
CA ARG A 42 -30.45 46.15 22.11
C ARG A 42 -29.83 46.05 20.72
N LEU A 43 -29.30 44.87 20.38
CA LEU A 43 -28.69 44.60 19.08
C LEU A 43 -29.73 44.03 18.11
N GLU A 44 -29.85 44.65 16.94
CA GLU A 44 -30.69 44.13 15.86
C GLU A 44 -30.01 42.96 15.14
N PHE A 45 -30.80 41.96 14.74
CA PHE A 45 -30.32 40.81 13.98
C PHE A 45 -31.36 40.34 12.97
N VAL A 46 -30.89 39.74 11.88
CA VAL A 46 -31.74 39.17 10.82
C VAL A 46 -31.89 37.67 11.04
N THR A 47 -33.12 37.17 10.91
CA THR A 47 -33.40 35.73 10.98
C THR A 47 -33.52 35.16 9.57
N ASP A 48 -32.66 34.22 9.20
CA ASP A 48 -32.71 33.60 7.88
C ASP A 48 -33.98 32.72 7.73
N SER A 49 -34.77 33.03 6.70
CA SER A 49 -35.99 32.33 6.29
C SER A 49 -35.79 30.85 5.93
N SER A 50 -34.56 30.42 5.63
CA SER A 50 -34.23 29.01 5.35
C SER A 50 -34.35 28.10 6.60
N ASN A 51 -34.30 28.69 7.80
CA ASN A 51 -34.36 27.97 9.07
C ASN A 51 -35.74 27.34 9.38
N SER A 52 -36.81 27.79 8.71
CA SER A 52 -38.17 27.29 8.90
C SER A 52 -38.56 26.15 7.95
N LYS A 53 -37.72 25.85 6.95
CA LYS A 53 -38.03 24.83 5.93
C LYS A 53 -37.53 23.43 6.37
N PRO A 54 -38.37 22.39 6.40
CA PRO A 54 -37.99 21.04 6.84
C PRO A 54 -37.18 20.24 5.80
N VAL A 55 -36.67 20.89 4.75
CA VAL A 55 -35.97 20.24 3.62
C VAL A 55 -34.63 19.62 4.05
N TYR A 56 -33.95 20.21 5.03
CA TYR A 56 -32.63 19.75 5.48
C TYR A 56 -32.73 18.79 6.68
N THR A 57 -31.96 17.70 6.67
CA THR A 57 -31.87 16.73 7.78
C THR A 57 -31.65 17.41 9.14
N ARG A 58 -30.86 18.49 9.18
CA ARG A 58 -30.60 19.27 10.39
C ARG A 58 -31.87 19.91 10.96
N ASN A 59 -32.72 20.46 10.10
CA ASN A 59 -33.96 21.12 10.50
C ASN A 59 -34.97 20.09 11.02
N ARG A 60 -35.08 18.93 10.36
CA ARG A 60 -35.90 17.81 10.84
C ARG A 60 -35.47 17.29 12.21
N VAL A 61 -34.16 17.09 12.43
CA VAL A 61 -33.66 16.70 13.76
C VAL A 61 -34.07 17.73 14.83
N ARG A 62 -33.96 19.03 14.53
CA ARG A 62 -34.30 20.11 15.47
C ARG A 62 -35.82 20.21 15.72
N MET A 63 -36.65 20.08 14.70
CA MET A 63 -38.10 20.28 14.78
C MET A 63 -38.85 19.03 15.23
N ASP A 64 -38.42 17.84 14.80
CA ASP A 64 -39.17 16.61 15.01
C ASP A 64 -38.58 15.78 16.17
N ILE A 65 -37.25 15.69 16.26
CA ILE A 65 -36.57 14.77 17.19
C ILE A 65 -36.23 15.44 18.52
N MET A 66 -35.63 16.63 18.50
CA MET A 66 -35.21 17.32 19.72
C MET A 66 -36.36 17.61 20.70
N PRO A 67 -37.60 17.96 20.28
CA PRO A 67 -38.69 18.14 21.22
C PRO A 67 -39.08 16.83 21.93
N VAL A 68 -39.11 15.73 21.20
CA VAL A 68 -39.38 14.40 21.75
C VAL A 68 -38.32 14.02 22.77
N LEU A 69 -37.03 14.18 22.42
CA LEU A 69 -35.94 13.89 23.36
C LEU A 69 -35.97 14.78 24.60
N ARG A 70 -36.36 16.06 24.46
CA ARG A 70 -36.52 16.99 25.60
C ARG A 70 -37.65 16.58 26.54
N ALA A 71 -38.70 15.95 26.03
CA ALA A 71 -39.77 15.41 26.86
C ALA A 71 -39.29 14.23 27.74
N PHE A 72 -38.32 13.44 27.27
CA PHE A 72 -37.70 12.38 28.07
C PHE A 72 -36.63 12.91 29.04
N ASN A 73 -35.80 13.84 28.58
CA ASN A 73 -34.75 14.48 29.38
C ASN A 73 -34.71 15.98 29.05
N PRO A 74 -35.20 16.86 29.95
CA PRO A 74 -35.14 18.30 29.75
C PRO A 74 -33.73 18.85 29.52
N ARG A 75 -32.71 18.15 30.03
CA ARG A 75 -31.27 18.49 29.88
C ARG A 75 -30.56 17.70 28.78
N ILE A 76 -31.29 17.21 27.78
CA ILE A 76 -30.71 16.36 26.73
C ILE A 76 -29.61 17.06 25.94
N THR A 77 -29.71 18.38 25.74
CA THR A 77 -28.71 19.14 24.99
C THR A 77 -27.36 19.10 25.71
N GLU A 78 -27.39 19.34 27.02
CA GLU A 78 -26.24 19.31 27.92
C GLU A 78 -25.68 17.89 28.02
N THR A 79 -26.53 16.88 28.15
CA THR A 79 -26.10 15.47 28.16
C THR A 79 -25.41 15.10 26.85
N LEU A 80 -25.99 15.43 25.69
CA LEU A 80 -25.34 15.13 24.40
C LEU A 80 -24.03 15.91 24.21
N ALA A 81 -23.94 17.13 24.74
CA ALA A 81 -22.72 17.92 24.72
C ALA A 81 -21.63 17.29 25.61
N SER A 82 -21.97 16.86 26.83
CA SER A 82 -21.01 16.20 27.73
C SER A 82 -20.53 14.85 27.19
N GLU A 83 -21.44 14.04 26.63
CA GLU A 83 -21.05 12.78 25.97
C GLU A 83 -20.11 13.01 24.79
N ALA A 84 -20.39 14.04 23.97
CA ALA A 84 -19.51 14.39 22.86
C ALA A 84 -18.14 14.91 23.33
N ALA A 85 -18.07 15.57 24.49
CA ALA A 85 -16.82 16.01 25.10
C ALA A 85 -16.00 14.80 25.61
N ILE A 86 -16.61 13.89 26.37
CA ILE A 86 -15.95 12.66 26.85
C ILE A 86 -15.39 11.86 25.66
N LEU A 87 -16.21 11.63 24.63
CA LEU A 87 -15.78 10.91 23.43
C LEU A 87 -14.65 11.63 22.67
N ARG A 88 -14.57 12.97 22.78
CA ARG A 88 -13.47 13.73 22.18
C ARG A 88 -12.17 13.50 22.94
N ASP A 89 -12.21 13.62 24.26
CA ASP A 89 -11.04 13.47 25.13
C ASP A 89 -10.48 12.03 25.02
N GLU A 90 -11.36 11.03 25.05
CA GLU A 90 -10.97 9.63 24.83
C GLU A 90 -10.39 9.39 23.43
N ASN A 91 -11.01 9.99 22.40
CA ASN A 91 -10.50 9.87 21.04
C ASN A 91 -9.11 10.52 20.91
N GLU A 92 -8.90 11.69 21.50
CA GLU A 92 -7.61 12.38 21.51
C GLU A 92 -6.53 11.59 22.25
N ALA A 93 -6.87 11.02 23.42
CA ALA A 93 -5.96 10.16 24.16
C ALA A 93 -5.54 8.91 23.34
N ILE A 94 -6.49 8.29 22.64
CA ILE A 94 -6.19 7.13 21.77
C ILE A 94 -5.33 7.55 20.57
N GLU A 95 -5.63 8.68 19.93
CA GLU A 95 -4.82 9.20 18.81
C GLU A 95 -3.40 9.53 19.26
N ALA A 96 -3.23 10.17 20.42
CA ALA A 96 -1.92 10.43 21.01
C ALA A 96 -1.15 9.13 21.30
N TYR A 97 -1.82 8.12 21.85
CA TYR A 97 -1.20 6.81 22.07
C TYR A 97 -0.79 6.16 20.74
N LEU A 98 -1.67 6.18 19.73
CA LEU A 98 -1.36 5.64 18.40
C LEU A 98 -0.19 6.34 17.74
N ALA A 99 -0.02 7.65 17.92
CA ALA A 99 1.14 8.37 17.42
C ALA A 99 2.46 7.79 17.97
N THR A 100 2.45 7.22 19.17
CA THR A 100 3.64 6.58 19.76
C THR A 100 3.87 5.14 19.28
N VAL A 101 2.80 4.39 19.00
CA VAL A 101 2.87 2.97 18.60
C VAL A 101 2.96 2.80 17.09
N SER A 102 2.33 3.68 16.31
CA SER A 102 2.22 3.58 14.85
C SER A 102 3.58 3.42 14.16
N PRO A 103 4.65 4.17 14.50
CA PRO A 103 5.96 3.99 13.85
C PRO A 103 6.57 2.59 14.04
N GLY A 104 6.19 1.88 15.12
CA GLY A 104 6.61 0.51 15.38
C GLY A 104 5.85 -0.54 14.56
N VAL A 105 4.64 -0.21 14.09
CA VAL A 105 3.71 -1.10 13.41
C VAL A 105 3.63 -0.81 11.90
N VAL A 106 3.60 0.47 11.53
CA VAL A 106 3.36 1.00 10.19
C VAL A 106 4.66 1.59 9.66
N LEU A 107 5.15 1.05 8.54
CA LEU A 107 6.35 1.50 7.87
C LEU A 107 6.00 1.96 6.45
N ARG A 108 6.35 3.20 6.13
CA ARG A 108 6.11 3.75 4.79
C ARG A 108 7.12 3.20 3.79
N GLU A 109 6.64 2.77 2.64
CA GLU A 109 7.46 2.31 1.52
C GLU A 109 7.14 3.11 0.24
N LYS A 110 7.97 2.94 -0.80
CA LYS A 110 7.85 3.68 -2.06
C LYS A 110 6.50 3.46 -2.77
N ASP A 111 5.96 2.24 -2.67
CA ASP A 111 4.77 1.82 -3.43
C ASP A 111 3.56 1.53 -2.51
N GLY A 112 3.60 1.97 -1.25
CA GLY A 112 2.56 1.68 -0.26
C GLY A 112 3.05 1.70 1.18
N VAL A 113 2.40 0.90 2.02
CA VAL A 113 2.63 0.82 3.46
C VAL A 113 2.81 -0.63 3.89
N ARG A 114 3.83 -0.87 4.72
CA ARG A 114 4.11 -2.16 5.35
C ARG A 114 3.63 -2.15 6.79
N LEU A 115 2.78 -3.12 7.15
CA LEU A 115 2.34 -3.37 8.51
C LEU A 115 3.11 -4.56 9.07
N LYS A 116 3.86 -4.39 10.16
CA LYS A 116 4.53 -5.52 10.80
C LYS A 116 3.51 -6.42 11.48
N ARG A 117 3.60 -7.72 11.19
CA ARG A 117 2.52 -8.66 11.50
C ARG A 117 2.34 -8.88 12.99
N ASP A 118 3.42 -9.15 13.70
CA ASP A 118 3.36 -9.56 15.10
C ASP A 118 2.94 -8.38 15.96
N GLU A 119 3.48 -7.20 15.68
CA GLU A 119 3.13 -5.94 16.32
C GLU A 119 1.68 -5.57 16.04
N PHE A 120 1.21 -5.67 14.78
CA PHE A 120 -0.21 -5.45 14.47
C PHE A 120 -1.13 -6.44 15.18
N ASN A 121 -0.75 -7.72 15.24
CA ASN A 121 -1.57 -8.76 15.85
C ASN A 121 -1.65 -8.65 17.37
N ALA A 122 -0.59 -8.12 18.01
CA ALA A 122 -0.56 -7.82 19.44
C ALA A 122 -1.50 -6.68 19.86
N LEU A 123 -1.93 -5.82 18.92
CA LEU A 123 -2.84 -4.72 19.21
C LEU A 123 -4.23 -5.19 19.62
N LEU A 124 -4.85 -4.41 20.51
CA LEU A 124 -6.27 -4.55 20.83
C LEU A 124 -7.16 -4.24 19.60
N PRO A 125 -8.37 -4.81 19.51
CA PRO A 125 -9.26 -4.61 18.35
C PRO A 125 -9.52 -3.14 17.99
N ALA A 126 -9.70 -2.27 18.99
CA ALA A 126 -9.90 -0.84 18.76
C ALA A 126 -8.70 -0.17 18.07
N LEU A 127 -7.48 -0.57 18.45
CA LEU A 127 -6.24 -0.05 17.89
C LEU A 127 -5.98 -0.63 16.50
N LYS A 128 -6.28 -1.91 16.26
CA LYS A 128 -6.22 -2.52 14.91
C LYS A 128 -7.05 -1.76 13.90
N ARG A 129 -8.28 -1.37 14.26
CA ARG A 129 -9.18 -0.56 13.40
C ARG A 129 -8.57 0.78 13.05
N ARG A 130 -7.99 1.47 14.02
CA ARG A 130 -7.39 2.80 13.80
C ARG A 130 -6.11 2.71 12.99
N ILE A 131 -5.20 1.79 13.32
CA ILE A 131 -3.98 1.54 12.55
C ILE A 131 -4.29 1.19 11.09
N LEU A 132 -5.29 0.34 10.85
CA LEU A 132 -5.69 0.02 9.48
C LEU A 132 -6.17 1.28 8.73
N ARG A 133 -6.99 2.12 9.36
CA ARG A 133 -7.44 3.38 8.76
C ARG A 133 -6.27 4.34 8.50
N THR A 134 -5.33 4.46 9.43
CA THR A 134 -4.11 5.26 9.25
C THR A 134 -3.30 4.76 8.06
N ALA A 135 -3.07 3.45 7.96
CA ALA A 135 -2.34 2.86 6.84
C ALA A 135 -3.03 3.10 5.48
N VAL A 136 -4.36 3.00 5.43
CA VAL A 136 -5.15 3.32 4.22
C VAL A 136 -5.02 4.79 3.85
N SER A 137 -5.13 5.69 4.83
CA SER A 137 -4.98 7.13 4.61
C SER A 137 -3.58 7.52 4.14
N GLU A 138 -2.54 6.81 4.56
CA GLU A 138 -1.16 7.04 4.07
C GLU A 138 -0.96 6.63 2.60
N VAL A 139 -1.70 5.63 2.13
CA VAL A 139 -1.61 5.15 0.74
C VAL A 139 -2.39 6.02 -0.22
N ASP A 140 -3.60 6.46 0.17
CA ASP A 140 -4.52 7.19 -0.72
C ASP A 140 -4.80 8.63 -0.26
N ALA A 141 -3.90 9.21 0.53
CA ALA A 141 -4.00 10.57 1.06
C ALA A 141 -5.35 10.87 1.79
N GLY A 142 -5.97 9.85 2.38
CA GLY A 142 -7.22 9.98 3.14
C GLY A 142 -8.49 10.10 2.29
N LEU A 143 -8.45 9.77 0.99
CA LEU A 143 -9.62 9.86 0.12
C LEU A 143 -10.58 8.65 0.27
N ILE A 144 -10.09 7.50 0.76
CA ILE A 144 -10.90 6.31 1.02
C ILE A 144 -11.38 6.25 2.46
N GLU A 145 -12.71 6.28 2.63
CA GLU A 145 -13.36 5.89 3.88
C GLU A 145 -13.83 4.43 3.81
N LEU A 146 -13.23 3.57 4.64
CA LEU A 146 -13.72 2.20 4.82
C LEU A 146 -14.96 2.18 5.73
N SER A 147 -15.98 1.43 5.33
CA SER A 147 -17.11 1.07 6.20
C SER A 147 -16.67 0.19 7.38
N TYR A 148 -17.55 0.01 8.37
CA TYR A 148 -17.26 -0.86 9.51
C TYR A 148 -16.97 -2.30 9.06
N ASP A 149 -17.84 -2.88 8.23
CA ASP A 149 -17.71 -4.27 7.78
C ASP A 149 -16.43 -4.50 6.98
N GLN A 150 -16.06 -3.55 6.11
CA GLN A 150 -14.80 -3.61 5.35
C GLN A 150 -13.57 -3.59 6.27
N VAL A 151 -13.61 -2.81 7.36
CA VAL A 151 -12.53 -2.81 8.35
C VAL A 151 -12.46 -4.14 9.09
N GLU A 152 -13.59 -4.72 9.49
CA GLU A 152 -13.62 -6.01 10.19
C GLU A 152 -13.15 -7.16 9.28
N ASP A 153 -13.57 -7.17 8.02
CA ASP A 153 -13.13 -8.15 7.03
C ASP A 153 -11.62 -8.05 6.78
N ALA A 154 -11.11 -6.84 6.64
CA ALA A 154 -9.67 -6.60 6.52
C ALA A 154 -8.92 -7.07 7.76
N ILE A 155 -9.37 -6.75 8.97
CA ILE A 155 -8.73 -7.21 10.21
C ILE A 155 -8.75 -8.74 10.32
N ARG A 156 -9.85 -9.39 9.94
CA ARG A 156 -9.96 -10.85 9.91
C ARG A 156 -8.96 -11.45 8.93
N PHE A 157 -8.84 -10.87 7.74
CA PHE A 157 -7.83 -11.25 6.76
C PHE A 157 -6.42 -11.08 7.33
N LEU A 158 -6.10 -9.92 7.90
CA LEU A 158 -4.80 -9.65 8.50
C LEU A 158 -4.48 -10.65 9.63
N THR A 159 -5.46 -11.03 10.45
CA THR A 159 -5.18 -11.93 11.57
C THR A 159 -5.01 -13.40 11.13
N SER A 160 -5.70 -13.83 10.08
CA SER A 160 -5.81 -15.27 9.71
C SER A 160 -5.21 -15.68 8.35
N ALA A 161 -4.82 -14.73 7.51
CA ALA A 161 -4.34 -15.04 6.16
C ALA A 161 -3.03 -15.83 6.17
N GLN A 162 -3.01 -16.89 5.36
CA GLN A 162 -1.79 -17.60 5.00
C GLN A 162 -0.90 -16.75 4.09
N THR A 163 0.42 -16.96 4.19
CA THR A 163 1.42 -16.25 3.39
C THR A 163 1.13 -16.31 1.89
N GLY A 164 1.22 -15.16 1.22
CA GLY A 164 1.00 -15.03 -0.22
C GLY A 164 -0.45 -14.83 -0.65
N ARG A 165 -1.42 -14.82 0.28
CA ARG A 165 -2.80 -14.41 -0.01
C ARG A 165 -2.91 -12.89 -0.14
N ALA A 166 -3.88 -12.44 -0.93
CA ALA A 166 -4.21 -11.04 -1.14
C ALA A 166 -5.72 -10.84 -0.95
N MET A 167 -6.10 -9.66 -0.47
CA MET A 167 -7.48 -9.21 -0.38
C MET A 167 -7.58 -7.85 -1.09
N ASN A 168 -8.60 -7.71 -1.92
CA ASN A 168 -8.95 -6.41 -2.50
C ASN A 168 -9.72 -5.61 -1.46
N LEU A 169 -9.29 -4.37 -1.27
CA LEU A 169 -10.00 -3.35 -0.52
C LEU A 169 -10.66 -2.37 -1.51
N PRO A 170 -11.61 -1.54 -1.04
CA PRO A 170 -12.27 -0.55 -1.87
C PRO A 170 -11.32 0.37 -2.63
N SER A 171 -11.84 0.96 -3.71
CA SER A 171 -11.13 1.95 -4.54
C SER A 171 -9.80 1.46 -5.10
N GLY A 172 -9.69 0.15 -5.35
CA GLY A 172 -8.52 -0.45 -5.97
C GLY A 172 -7.33 -0.56 -5.03
N LEU A 173 -7.52 -0.61 -3.71
CA LEU A 173 -6.44 -0.99 -2.79
C LEU A 173 -6.32 -2.51 -2.71
N ILE A 174 -5.10 -3.01 -2.45
CA ILE A 174 -4.83 -4.42 -2.20
C ILE A 174 -4.00 -4.53 -0.94
N VAL A 175 -4.39 -5.45 -0.06
CA VAL A 175 -3.58 -5.88 1.08
C VAL A 175 -3.10 -7.30 0.86
N GLU A 176 -1.78 -7.50 0.90
CA GLU A 176 -1.13 -8.79 0.67
C GLU A 176 -0.41 -9.28 1.92
N ARG A 177 -0.48 -10.58 2.17
CA ARG A 177 0.27 -11.23 3.25
C ARG A 177 1.67 -11.57 2.77
N GLU A 178 2.68 -10.98 3.39
CA GLU A 178 4.09 -11.38 3.28
C GLU A 178 4.56 -12.06 4.57
N TYR A 179 5.68 -12.78 4.54
CA TYR A 179 6.15 -13.68 5.61
C TYR A 179 5.97 -13.11 7.04
N ASP A 180 6.48 -11.91 7.30
CA ASP A 180 6.50 -11.22 8.60
C ASP A 180 5.67 -9.93 8.61
N ALA A 181 5.00 -9.60 7.49
CA ALA A 181 4.31 -8.32 7.33
C ALA A 181 3.07 -8.40 6.43
N PHE A 182 2.27 -7.34 6.44
CA PHE A 182 1.25 -7.11 5.42
C PHE A 182 1.64 -5.91 4.59
N PHE A 183 1.38 -5.96 3.30
CA PHE A 183 1.67 -4.86 2.41
C PHE A 183 0.38 -4.31 1.84
N LEU A 184 0.09 -3.04 2.14
CA LEU A 184 -1.04 -2.31 1.62
C LEU A 184 -0.56 -1.36 0.52
N ARG A 185 -1.19 -1.43 -0.65
CA ARG A 185 -0.82 -0.61 -1.81
C ARG A 185 -2.00 -0.38 -2.74
N PRO A 186 -1.92 0.58 -3.66
CA PRO A 186 -2.80 0.62 -4.81
C PRO A 186 -2.61 -0.64 -5.66
N ALA A 187 -3.69 -1.07 -6.30
CA ALA A 187 -3.73 -2.11 -7.31
C ALA A 187 -3.03 -1.61 -8.58
N ALA A 188 -1.71 -1.43 -8.53
CA ALA A 188 -0.92 -1.32 -9.73
C ALA A 188 -0.95 -2.68 -10.45
N GLY A 189 -1.19 -2.65 -11.77
CA GLY A 189 -0.98 -3.80 -12.64
C GLY A 189 0.46 -4.33 -12.46
N ARG A 190 0.64 -5.64 -12.59
CA ARG A 190 1.99 -6.21 -12.59
C ARG A 190 2.75 -5.58 -13.76
N PRO A 191 3.90 -4.93 -13.54
CA PRO A 191 4.68 -4.41 -14.66
C PRO A 191 5.09 -5.61 -15.51
N GLU A 192 4.60 -5.66 -16.75
CA GLU A 192 5.02 -6.64 -17.75
C GLU A 192 6.01 -5.94 -18.67
N PHE A 193 7.19 -6.52 -18.83
CA PHE A 193 8.21 -6.03 -19.75
C PHE A 193 8.84 -7.19 -20.51
N ARG A 194 9.32 -6.87 -21.71
CA ARG A 194 10.06 -7.75 -22.61
C ARG A 194 10.93 -6.88 -23.52
N SER A 195 12.23 -7.13 -23.48
CA SER A 195 13.22 -6.48 -24.35
C SER A 195 14.09 -7.55 -24.99
N GLU A 196 14.13 -7.58 -26.31
CA GLU A 196 15.11 -8.38 -27.06
C GLU A 196 16.50 -7.75 -26.90
N LEU A 197 17.49 -8.56 -26.56
CA LEU A 197 18.87 -8.13 -26.36
C LEU A 197 19.58 -7.94 -27.70
N SER A 198 20.19 -6.78 -27.85
CA SER A 198 21.22 -6.53 -28.87
C SER A 198 22.50 -7.29 -28.52
N ILE A 199 22.93 -8.21 -29.37
CA ILE A 199 24.17 -8.99 -29.18
C ILE A 199 25.03 -8.88 -30.46
N PRO A 200 26.21 -8.23 -30.39
CA PRO A 200 26.71 -7.41 -29.30
C PRO A 200 25.95 -6.07 -29.19
N GLY A 201 25.90 -5.49 -28.00
CA GLY A 201 25.35 -4.14 -27.81
C GLY A 201 24.69 -3.90 -26.46
N VAL A 202 24.07 -2.73 -26.35
CA VAL A 202 23.37 -2.26 -25.16
C VAL A 202 21.86 -2.30 -25.40
N THR A 203 21.11 -2.79 -24.42
CA THR A 203 19.65 -2.86 -24.40
C THR A 203 19.12 -2.22 -23.13
N VAL A 204 18.29 -1.18 -23.29
CA VAL A 204 17.67 -0.48 -22.15
C VAL A 204 16.37 -1.19 -21.77
N ILE A 205 16.13 -1.33 -20.46
CA ILE A 205 14.91 -1.91 -19.90
C ILE A 205 14.27 -0.87 -18.96
N PRO A 206 13.48 0.07 -19.51
CA PRO A 206 12.98 1.23 -18.77
C PRO A 206 12.13 0.87 -17.54
N GLU A 207 11.34 -0.21 -17.62
CA GLU A 207 10.34 -0.61 -16.63
C GLU A 207 10.96 -0.97 -15.29
N VAL A 208 12.20 -1.46 -15.30
CA VAL A 208 12.99 -1.79 -14.09
C VAL A 208 14.20 -0.88 -13.91
N SER A 209 14.34 0.16 -14.73
CA SER A 209 15.48 1.09 -14.71
C SER A 209 16.84 0.39 -14.82
N LEU A 210 16.90 -0.66 -15.64
CA LEU A 210 18.11 -1.44 -15.89
C LEU A 210 18.61 -1.22 -17.32
N GLU A 211 19.88 -1.51 -17.50
CA GLU A 211 20.55 -1.58 -18.79
C GLU A 211 21.35 -2.88 -18.85
N ALA A 212 21.20 -3.59 -19.96
CA ALA A 212 21.91 -4.83 -20.23
C ALA A 212 22.90 -4.60 -21.37
N GLU A 213 24.16 -4.92 -21.14
CA GLU A 213 25.21 -4.90 -22.16
C GLU A 213 25.66 -6.33 -22.44
N ALA A 214 25.69 -6.70 -23.72
CA ALA A 214 26.07 -8.04 -24.16
C ALA A 214 27.27 -7.98 -25.10
N TRP A 215 28.26 -8.82 -24.84
CA TRP A 215 29.46 -8.97 -25.66
C TRP A 215 29.60 -10.41 -26.12
N LEU A 216 30.01 -10.59 -27.38
CA LEU A 216 30.24 -11.89 -27.99
C LEU A 216 31.75 -12.12 -28.14
N PHE A 217 32.22 -13.29 -27.71
CA PHE A 217 33.63 -13.67 -27.76
C PHE A 217 33.80 -15.00 -28.52
N ASP A 218 34.94 -15.14 -29.19
CA ASP A 218 35.44 -16.44 -29.65
C ASP A 218 36.26 -17.06 -28.50
N GLY A 219 35.82 -18.19 -27.98
CA GLY A 219 36.35 -18.82 -26.75
C GLY A 219 35.64 -18.33 -25.49
N ARG A 220 36.32 -18.39 -24.33
CA ARG A 220 35.81 -17.88 -23.05
C ARG A 220 36.07 -16.38 -22.93
N ALA A 221 35.14 -15.66 -22.31
CA ALA A 221 35.29 -14.25 -22.03
C ALA A 221 36.45 -14.01 -21.05
N GLU A 222 37.30 -13.02 -21.35
CA GLU A 222 38.53 -12.81 -20.58
C GLU A 222 38.36 -12.07 -19.25
N THR A 223 37.25 -11.40 -18.97
CA THR A 223 37.00 -10.80 -17.63
C THR A 223 35.58 -10.25 -17.50
N GLY A 224 35.09 -10.22 -16.26
CA GLY A 224 33.91 -9.43 -15.87
C GLY A 224 34.36 -8.06 -15.34
N ASP A 225 33.68 -6.99 -15.74
CA ASP A 225 33.92 -5.63 -15.24
C ASP A 225 33.17 -5.43 -13.91
N GLU A 226 33.83 -4.82 -12.91
CA GLU A 226 33.25 -4.54 -11.60
C GLU A 226 32.11 -3.51 -11.63
N ASN A 227 31.92 -2.80 -12.76
CA ASN A 227 30.86 -1.80 -12.93
C ASN A 227 29.43 -2.37 -13.06
N TYR A 228 29.27 -3.69 -13.16
CA TYR A 228 27.97 -4.35 -13.29
C TYR A 228 27.42 -4.82 -11.93
N LEU A 229 26.11 -4.65 -11.72
CA LEU A 229 25.42 -5.20 -10.56
C LEU A 229 25.47 -6.74 -10.59
N TRP A 230 25.24 -7.28 -11.78
CA TRP A 230 25.19 -8.70 -12.04
C TRP A 230 25.77 -8.99 -13.41
N GLN A 231 26.51 -10.09 -13.50
CA GLN A 231 27.09 -10.55 -14.76
C GLN A 231 27.02 -12.06 -14.84
N ALA A 232 26.85 -12.59 -16.04
CA ALA A 232 26.85 -14.02 -16.30
C ALA A 232 27.35 -14.32 -17.71
N GLU A 233 28.11 -15.41 -17.83
CA GLU A 233 28.63 -15.94 -19.08
C GLU A 233 27.83 -17.17 -19.50
N PHE A 234 27.51 -17.24 -20.79
CA PHE A 234 26.77 -18.36 -21.39
C PHE A 234 27.47 -18.86 -22.65
N ASP A 235 27.34 -20.17 -22.90
CA ASP A 235 27.72 -20.80 -24.15
C ASP A 235 26.77 -20.33 -25.26
N TYR A 236 27.26 -19.50 -26.16
CA TYR A 236 26.46 -18.88 -27.20
C TYR A 236 25.95 -19.90 -28.21
N ASP A 237 26.68 -21.00 -28.41
CA ASP A 237 26.30 -22.04 -29.36
C ASP A 237 25.12 -22.89 -28.87
N LYS A 238 24.80 -22.82 -27.56
CA LYS A 238 23.62 -23.45 -26.96
C LYS A 238 22.39 -22.54 -26.94
N ILE A 239 22.54 -21.26 -27.26
CA ILE A 239 21.46 -20.27 -27.21
C ILE A 239 20.63 -20.32 -28.50
N SER A 240 19.31 -20.37 -28.34
CA SER A 240 18.35 -20.06 -29.40
C SER A 240 17.94 -18.59 -29.36
N LEU A 241 18.17 -17.86 -30.45
CA LEU A 241 17.73 -16.47 -30.60
C LEU A 241 16.21 -16.37 -30.93
N PRO A 242 15.54 -15.25 -30.58
CA PRO A 242 16.09 -14.08 -29.88
C PRO A 242 16.38 -14.37 -28.40
N LEU A 243 17.36 -13.65 -27.85
CA LEU A 243 17.62 -13.63 -26.42
C LEU A 243 16.90 -12.44 -25.80
N GLU A 244 16.13 -12.67 -24.74
CA GLU A 244 15.20 -11.68 -24.22
C GLU A 244 15.37 -11.50 -22.71
N ILE A 245 15.36 -10.26 -22.25
CA ILE A 245 15.10 -9.95 -20.85
C ILE A 245 13.62 -9.63 -20.71
N ARG A 246 12.92 -10.43 -19.90
CA ARG A 246 11.47 -10.31 -19.72
C ARG A 246 11.06 -10.55 -18.27
N THR A 247 9.80 -10.29 -18.00
CA THR A 247 9.12 -10.81 -16.81
C THR A 247 8.95 -12.33 -16.89
N ARG A 248 8.79 -12.95 -15.72
CA ARG A 248 8.49 -14.38 -15.62
C ARG A 248 7.11 -14.69 -16.20
N ARG A 249 6.98 -15.87 -16.82
CA ARG A 249 5.72 -16.42 -17.33
C ARG A 249 5.26 -17.59 -16.47
N PRO A 250 3.94 -17.82 -16.35
CA PRO A 250 3.42 -19.05 -15.74
C PRO A 250 4.00 -20.27 -16.44
N GLY A 251 4.59 -21.19 -15.67
CA GLY A 251 5.19 -22.41 -16.20
C GLY A 251 6.68 -22.31 -16.52
N ASP A 252 7.32 -21.14 -16.42
CA ASP A 252 8.77 -20.99 -16.58
C ASP A 252 9.55 -22.02 -15.73
N ARG A 253 10.52 -22.68 -16.35
CA ARG A 253 11.44 -23.62 -15.72
C ARG A 253 12.87 -23.36 -16.16
N PHE A 254 13.80 -23.74 -15.29
CA PHE A 254 15.22 -23.75 -15.59
C PHE A 254 15.92 -24.85 -14.77
N CYS A 255 17.17 -25.17 -15.09
CA CYS A 255 18.02 -26.08 -14.33
C CYS A 255 19.04 -25.27 -13.53
N PRO A 256 18.76 -24.90 -12.26
CA PRO A 256 19.62 -23.98 -11.52
C PRO A 256 21.04 -24.52 -11.36
N SER A 257 22.05 -23.71 -11.68
CA SER A 257 23.45 -24.10 -11.60
C SER A 257 23.86 -24.57 -10.20
N GLY A 258 24.52 -25.73 -10.14
CA GLY A 258 24.93 -26.38 -8.89
C GLY A 258 23.87 -27.29 -8.26
N MET A 259 22.75 -27.58 -8.94
CA MET A 259 21.73 -28.53 -8.50
C MET A 259 21.70 -29.85 -9.28
N GLY A 260 22.79 -30.17 -10.00
CA GLY A 260 22.95 -31.44 -10.71
C GLY A 260 21.98 -31.61 -11.88
N GLY A 261 21.75 -30.54 -12.65
CA GLY A 261 20.92 -30.56 -13.85
C GLY A 261 19.42 -30.77 -13.63
N LYS A 262 18.92 -30.77 -12.39
CA LYS A 262 17.48 -30.96 -12.11
C LYS A 262 16.67 -29.73 -12.50
N SER A 263 15.66 -29.93 -13.35
CA SER A 263 14.72 -28.86 -13.73
C SER A 263 13.80 -28.46 -12.58
N LYS A 264 13.71 -27.16 -12.32
CA LYS A 264 12.88 -26.56 -11.28
C LYS A 264 11.95 -25.50 -11.88
N LYS A 265 10.72 -25.43 -11.38
CA LYS A 265 9.82 -24.30 -11.73
C LYS A 265 10.37 -23.03 -11.12
N LEU A 266 10.35 -21.94 -11.88
CA LEU A 266 10.82 -20.64 -11.42
C LEU A 266 10.02 -20.14 -10.19
N GLN A 267 8.72 -20.42 -10.14
CA GLN A 267 7.88 -20.14 -8.97
C GLN A 267 8.39 -20.83 -7.71
N ASP A 268 8.76 -22.11 -7.79
CA ASP A 268 9.25 -22.90 -6.65
C ASP A 268 10.64 -22.40 -6.23
N TYR A 269 11.47 -22.03 -7.20
CA TYR A 269 12.76 -21.37 -6.92
C TYR A 269 12.58 -20.08 -6.11
N PHE A 270 11.65 -19.20 -6.50
CA PHE A 270 11.36 -17.97 -5.74
C PHE A 270 10.81 -18.23 -4.34
N VAL A 271 10.00 -19.29 -4.16
CA VAL A 271 9.51 -19.69 -2.83
C VAL A 271 10.67 -20.09 -1.94
N ASP A 272 11.59 -20.93 -2.44
CA ASP A 272 12.73 -21.42 -1.68
C ASP A 272 13.73 -20.31 -1.33
N GLN A 273 13.92 -19.37 -2.27
CA GLN A 273 14.72 -18.16 -2.04
C GLN A 273 13.97 -17.10 -1.20
N LYS A 274 12.76 -17.41 -0.72
CA LYS A 274 11.90 -16.52 0.06
C LYS A 274 11.66 -15.15 -0.59
N VAL A 275 11.67 -15.09 -1.92
CA VAL A 275 11.40 -13.85 -2.66
C VAL A 275 9.92 -13.48 -2.45
N PRO A 276 9.60 -12.27 -1.95
CA PRO A 276 8.23 -11.80 -1.78
C PRO A 276 7.44 -11.84 -3.08
N ARG A 277 6.14 -12.19 -3.02
CA ARG A 277 5.31 -12.39 -4.22
C ARG A 277 5.32 -11.17 -5.15
N ARG A 278 5.27 -9.96 -4.60
CA ARG A 278 5.34 -8.69 -5.33
C ARG A 278 6.67 -8.50 -6.09
N GLN A 279 7.77 -8.95 -5.49
CA GLN A 279 9.09 -8.84 -6.11
C GLN A 279 9.29 -9.85 -7.24
N ARG A 280 8.63 -11.02 -7.19
CA ARG A 280 8.80 -12.07 -8.21
C ARG A 280 8.48 -11.60 -9.63
N ASP A 281 7.50 -10.72 -9.77
CA ASP A 281 7.03 -10.25 -11.08
C ASP A 281 7.94 -9.15 -11.65
N ILE A 282 8.79 -8.50 -10.83
CA ILE A 282 9.77 -7.49 -11.27
C ILE A 282 11.20 -8.04 -11.41
N VAL A 283 11.46 -9.28 -10.94
CA VAL A 283 12.77 -9.92 -11.14
C VAL A 283 12.94 -10.20 -12.65
N PRO A 284 13.94 -9.60 -13.31
CA PRO A 284 14.19 -9.87 -14.72
C PRO A 284 14.67 -11.31 -14.91
N VAL A 285 14.14 -11.95 -15.95
CA VAL A 285 14.66 -13.24 -16.40
C VAL A 285 15.21 -13.10 -17.81
N LEU A 286 16.41 -13.65 -18.01
CA LEU A 286 16.99 -13.84 -19.34
C LEU A 286 16.46 -15.15 -19.90
N ALA A 287 15.86 -15.09 -21.08
CA ALA A 287 15.27 -16.23 -21.75
C ALA A 287 15.85 -16.39 -23.16
N SER A 288 16.17 -17.64 -23.50
CA SER A 288 16.46 -18.08 -24.86
C SER A 288 15.19 -18.73 -25.41
N LYS A 289 14.41 -17.96 -26.19
CA LYS A 289 13.02 -18.28 -26.52
C LYS A 289 12.18 -18.60 -25.26
N GLU A 290 11.86 -19.87 -25.02
CA GLU A 290 11.03 -20.33 -23.90
C GLU A 290 11.88 -20.79 -22.69
N ASP A 291 13.15 -21.11 -22.88
CA ASP A 291 14.02 -21.56 -21.79
C ASP A 291 14.56 -20.36 -21.00
N VAL A 292 14.32 -20.32 -19.69
CA VAL A 292 14.95 -19.34 -18.79
C VAL A 292 16.39 -19.76 -18.57
N ILE A 293 17.34 -18.91 -18.97
CA ILE A 293 18.77 -19.18 -18.86
C ILE A 293 19.42 -18.43 -17.68
N TRP A 294 18.77 -17.37 -17.19
CA TRP A 294 19.23 -16.62 -16.02
C TRP A 294 18.07 -15.98 -15.28
N VAL A 295 17.98 -16.24 -13.98
CA VAL A 295 17.24 -15.40 -13.05
C VAL A 295 18.21 -14.32 -12.58
N VAL A 296 18.07 -13.11 -13.13
CA VAL A 296 19.08 -12.05 -13.00
C VAL A 296 19.33 -11.72 -11.54
N GLY A 297 20.61 -11.66 -11.16
CA GLY A 297 21.05 -11.43 -9.78
C GLY A 297 20.81 -12.58 -8.81
N MET A 298 20.34 -13.74 -9.30
CA MET A 298 20.08 -14.91 -8.46
C MET A 298 20.82 -16.15 -8.98
N ARG A 299 20.41 -16.71 -10.13
CA ARG A 299 20.98 -17.98 -10.60
C ARG A 299 20.85 -18.23 -12.09
N THR A 300 21.91 -18.79 -12.67
CA THR A 300 22.00 -19.22 -14.07
C THR A 300 21.47 -20.64 -14.27
N ASP A 301 21.09 -20.98 -15.50
CA ASP A 301 20.79 -22.35 -15.93
C ASP A 301 22.08 -23.09 -16.31
N GLU A 302 22.31 -24.24 -15.68
CA GLU A 302 23.50 -25.08 -15.84
C GLU A 302 23.71 -25.53 -17.29
N ARG A 303 22.63 -25.76 -18.05
CA ARG A 303 22.69 -26.26 -19.42
C ARG A 303 23.41 -25.27 -20.35
N PHE A 304 23.28 -23.97 -20.07
CA PHE A 304 23.79 -22.88 -20.89
C PHE A 304 25.16 -22.39 -20.44
N LEU A 305 25.79 -23.00 -19.44
CA LEU A 305 27.13 -22.60 -19.01
C LEU A 305 28.22 -23.06 -20.01
N PRO A 306 29.31 -22.28 -20.17
CA PRO A 306 30.46 -22.65 -21.01
C PRO A 306 31.19 -23.89 -20.48
N GLY A 307 31.47 -24.84 -21.37
CA GLY A 307 32.24 -26.07 -21.10
C GLY A 307 33.54 -26.15 -21.92
N ALA A 308 34.23 -27.29 -21.85
CA ALA A 308 35.51 -27.50 -22.54
C ALA A 308 35.42 -27.46 -24.08
N GLY A 309 34.22 -27.59 -24.65
CA GLY A 309 33.98 -27.57 -26.11
C GLY A 309 33.30 -26.31 -26.63
N THR A 310 33.09 -25.29 -25.79
CA THR A 310 32.41 -24.05 -26.18
C THR A 310 33.28 -23.25 -27.15
N LYS A 311 32.74 -22.89 -28.32
CA LYS A 311 33.48 -22.12 -29.33
C LYS A 311 33.23 -20.63 -29.20
N ARG A 312 32.00 -20.24 -28.86
CA ARG A 312 31.62 -18.84 -28.65
C ARG A 312 30.92 -18.67 -27.32
N THR A 313 31.24 -17.60 -26.60
CA THR A 313 30.52 -17.22 -25.39
C THR A 313 29.90 -15.85 -25.53
N VAL A 314 28.78 -15.67 -24.84
CA VAL A 314 28.18 -14.36 -24.63
C VAL A 314 28.29 -14.02 -23.15
N MET A 315 28.88 -12.87 -22.86
CA MET A 315 28.87 -12.26 -21.53
C MET A 315 27.76 -11.22 -21.49
N ILE A 316 26.97 -11.22 -20.42
CA ILE A 316 25.89 -10.25 -20.22
C ILE A 316 26.08 -9.57 -18.88
N GLY A 317 26.28 -8.26 -18.91
CA GLY A 317 26.37 -7.39 -17.74
C GLY A 317 25.08 -6.59 -17.56
N ILE A 318 24.59 -6.49 -16.32
CA ILE A 318 23.41 -5.71 -15.95
C ILE A 318 23.83 -4.60 -15.00
N ARG A 319 23.49 -3.34 -15.34
CA ARG A 319 23.75 -2.16 -14.51
C ARG A 319 22.50 -1.32 -14.29
N ARG A 320 22.53 -0.44 -13.29
CA ARG A 320 21.47 0.57 -13.13
C ARG A 320 21.58 1.57 -14.25
N ARG A 321 20.44 1.95 -14.82
CA ARG A 321 20.40 3.09 -15.72
C ARG A 321 20.65 4.37 -14.92
N SER A 322 21.72 5.09 -15.24
CA SER A 322 21.92 6.46 -14.77
C SER A 322 20.77 7.31 -15.32
N ARG A 323 19.97 7.92 -14.44
CA ARG A 323 19.01 8.94 -14.89
C ARG A 323 19.83 10.12 -15.41
N GLU A 324 19.80 10.38 -16.72
CA GLU A 324 20.14 11.71 -17.20
C GLU A 324 19.19 12.68 -16.50
N ILE A 325 19.77 13.54 -15.66
CA ILE A 325 19.09 14.70 -15.10
C ILE A 325 18.81 15.59 -16.29
N ARG A 326 17.54 15.63 -16.74
CA ARG A 326 17.03 16.68 -17.61
C ARG A 326 16.25 17.68 -16.78
#